data_AF-A0A7G8E5T2-F1
#
_entry.id   AF-A0A7G8E5T2-F1
#
_cell.length_a   1.000
_cell.length_b   1.000
_cell.length_c   1.000
_cell.angle_alpha   90.00
_cell.angle_beta   90.00
_cell.angle_gamma   90.00
#
_symmetry.space_group_name_H-M   'P 1'
#
loop_
_entity.id
_entity.type
_entity.pdbx_description
1 polymer ?
#
loop_
_entity_poly.entity_id
_entity_poly.type
_entity_poly.pdbx_seq_one_letter_code
_entity_poly.pdbx_strand_id
1 'polypeptide(L)'
;MHKHAHFLSLESISCQLFFDTSIEVPGVLKTTGYVSLADLPPEEFADRIIDKLIASGIQLLSDPQFSYSDVARADVDFPIQTGDDVSEIIQAMRTYSWYTQRPAVERVFSLNWSERTPDEAFVLGRNIYQCADGGERRAQEIMNDLRRQLAKIPDEWPIHLLNGMFYEVYFNREGKFRGSKLKNSFLAELFALESVSRYELSINYIRQVLDPFRGSLGVLPSKIPEVLRVKVKLETTDPPTISSIEVSGKEQLIEVSEDEEDPGWRFAFRGIMLQDYPNELMKYWNIPDGHLEIIYGPTLSEETKLRLAKGKSVGPLKV
;
A
#
# COMPACT_ATOMS: atom_id res chain seq x y z
N MET A 1 -8.18 40.20 -50.50
CA MET A 1 -6.80 39.78 -50.15
C MET A 1 -6.72 39.69 -48.63
N HIS A 2 -6.98 38.50 -48.07
CA HIS A 2 -5.97 37.58 -47.50
C HIS A 2 -5.47 38.08 -46.13
N LYS A 3 -6.07 37.58 -45.03
CA LYS A 3 -5.63 36.40 -44.24
C LYS A 3 -4.14 36.44 -43.89
N HIS A 4 -3.82 36.52 -42.60
CA HIS A 4 -3.05 35.48 -41.89
C HIS A 4 -2.96 35.80 -40.39
N ALA A 5 -3.77 35.10 -39.59
CA ALA A 5 -3.41 34.74 -38.22
C ALA A 5 -2.95 33.27 -38.29
N HIS A 6 -1.67 33.04 -38.03
CA HIS A 6 -1.12 31.69 -37.87
C HIS A 6 -1.46 31.20 -36.46
N PHE A 7 -2.43 30.31 -36.36
CA PHE A 7 -2.61 29.43 -35.21
C PHE A 7 -1.62 28.26 -35.36
N LEU A 8 -0.85 28.02 -34.30
CA LEU A 8 0.02 26.85 -34.15
C LEU A 8 -0.86 25.60 -34.06
N SER A 9 -0.51 24.58 -34.85
CA SER A 9 -1.19 23.29 -34.91
C SER A 9 -0.92 22.47 -33.64
N LEU A 10 -1.99 22.04 -32.96
CA LEU A 10 -1.92 20.89 -32.06
C LEU A 10 -1.99 19.63 -32.93
N GLU A 11 -0.88 18.90 -32.99
CA GLU A 11 -0.83 17.57 -33.58
C GLU A 11 -1.74 16.63 -32.80
N SER A 12 -2.74 16.08 -33.49
CA SER A 12 -3.58 15.00 -32.99
C SER A 12 -2.81 13.69 -33.13
N ILE A 13 -2.41 13.11 -32.00
CA ILE A 13 -1.87 11.76 -31.97
C ILE A 13 -3.04 10.79 -32.18
N SER A 14 -3.28 10.41 -33.43
CA SER A 14 -4.14 9.30 -33.81
C SER A 14 -3.44 7.98 -33.48
N CYS A 15 -3.79 7.35 -32.35
CA CYS A 15 -3.37 5.98 -32.08
C CYS A 15 -4.25 5.01 -32.90
N GLN A 16 -3.75 4.56 -34.05
CA GLN A 16 -4.38 3.46 -34.79
C GLN A 16 -4.02 2.13 -34.11
N LEU A 17 -4.95 1.58 -33.33
CA LEU A 17 -4.88 0.20 -32.88
C LEU A 17 -5.19 -0.72 -34.06
N PHE A 18 -4.19 -1.47 -34.51
CA PHE A 18 -4.38 -2.61 -35.41
C PHE A 18 -4.70 -3.83 -34.55
N PHE A 19 -5.90 -4.39 -34.71
CA PHE A 19 -6.24 -5.69 -34.12
C PHE A 19 -5.98 -6.79 -35.16
N ASP A 20 -5.12 -7.74 -34.80
CA ASP A 20 -4.99 -8.99 -35.53
C ASP A 20 -6.18 -9.88 -35.19
N THR A 21 -7.03 -10.15 -36.19
CA THR A 21 -8.25 -10.95 -36.04
C THR A 21 -7.98 -12.46 -36.00
N SER A 22 -6.71 -12.88 -36.00
CA SER A 22 -6.32 -14.29 -36.02
C SER A 22 -5.95 -14.89 -34.65
N ILE A 23 -6.04 -14.11 -33.56
CA ILE A 23 -5.68 -14.61 -32.22
C ILE A 23 -6.89 -15.30 -31.55
N GLU A 24 -6.91 -16.64 -31.59
CA GLU A 24 -7.78 -17.44 -30.73
C GLU A 24 -7.17 -17.56 -29.32
N VAL A 25 -7.85 -17.05 -28.30
CA VAL A 25 -7.51 -17.26 -26.88
C VAL A 25 -8.32 -18.46 -26.35
N PRO A 26 -7.69 -19.62 -26.06
CA PRO A 26 -8.43 -20.79 -25.63
C PRO A 26 -8.94 -20.61 -24.19
N GLY A 27 -10.27 -20.63 -24.01
CA GLY A 27 -10.91 -20.72 -22.67
C GLY A 27 -12.05 -19.74 -22.39
N VAL A 28 -12.29 -18.74 -23.24
CA VAL A 28 -13.25 -17.63 -22.96
C VAL A 28 -14.68 -17.91 -23.48
N LEU A 29 -14.92 -18.99 -24.22
CA LEU A 29 -16.21 -19.23 -24.90
C LEU A 29 -16.98 -20.42 -24.30
N LYS A 30 -17.60 -20.24 -23.13
CA LYS A 30 -18.67 -21.14 -22.64
C LYS A 30 -20.02 -20.47 -22.39
N THR A 31 -20.23 -19.29 -22.95
CA THR A 31 -21.56 -18.67 -23.06
C THR A 31 -21.80 -18.26 -24.51
N THR A 32 -22.62 -19.04 -25.22
CA THR A 32 -23.11 -18.74 -26.57
C THR A 32 -24.07 -17.56 -26.51
N GLY A 33 -23.51 -16.35 -26.59
CA GLY A 33 -24.23 -15.12 -26.87
C GLY A 33 -23.38 -14.29 -27.82
N TYR A 34 -23.65 -14.40 -29.13
CA TYR A 34 -23.08 -13.50 -30.13
C TYR A 34 -23.73 -12.13 -29.96
N VAL A 35 -22.97 -11.19 -29.41
CA VAL A 35 -23.33 -9.77 -29.43
C VAL A 35 -22.59 -9.18 -30.62
N SER A 36 -23.32 -8.66 -31.62
CA SER A 36 -22.69 -7.90 -32.71
C SER A 36 -22.00 -6.67 -32.10
N LEU A 37 -20.71 -6.52 -32.37
CA LEU A 37 -19.89 -5.41 -31.89
C LEU A 37 -19.57 -4.39 -33.00
N ALA A 38 -20.03 -4.64 -34.22
CA ALA A 38 -19.62 -3.89 -35.42
C ALA A 38 -20.25 -2.49 -35.53
N ASP A 39 -21.37 -2.25 -34.83
CA ASP A 39 -22.18 -1.05 -35.00
C ASP A 39 -22.18 -0.12 -33.76
N LEU A 40 -21.34 -0.40 -32.76
CA LEU A 40 -21.27 0.40 -31.55
C LEU A 40 -20.23 1.52 -31.69
N PRO A 41 -20.54 2.75 -31.20
CA PRO A 41 -19.52 3.78 -31.07
C PRO A 41 -18.41 3.31 -30.12
N PRO A 42 -17.16 3.80 -30.28
CA PRO A 42 -15.99 3.30 -29.54
C PRO A 42 -16.16 3.27 -28.02
N GLU A 43 -16.87 4.25 -27.44
CA GLU A 43 -17.15 4.34 -26.01
C GLU A 43 -18.09 3.22 -25.54
N GLU A 44 -19.24 3.03 -26.20
CA GLU A 44 -20.19 1.96 -25.85
C GLU A 44 -19.60 0.55 -26.09
N PHE A 45 -18.69 0.42 -27.06
CA PHE A 45 -17.96 -0.82 -27.29
C PHE A 45 -17.00 -1.12 -26.12
N ALA A 46 -16.27 -0.11 -25.65
CA ALA A 46 -15.39 -0.25 -24.50
C ALA A 46 -16.18 -0.64 -23.23
N ASP A 47 -17.31 0.02 -22.98
CA ASP A 47 -18.19 -0.30 -21.85
C ASP A 47 -18.70 -1.74 -21.89
N ARG A 48 -19.09 -2.25 -23.07
CA ARG A 48 -19.53 -3.66 -23.19
C ARG A 48 -18.42 -4.68 -23.01
N ILE A 49 -17.19 -4.35 -23.37
CA ILE A 49 -16.03 -5.18 -23.05
C ILE A 49 -15.81 -5.19 -21.55
N ILE A 50 -15.86 -4.02 -20.92
CA ILE A 50 -15.73 -3.85 -19.46
C ILE A 50 -16.77 -4.71 -18.73
N ASP A 51 -18.04 -4.61 -19.10
CA ASP A 51 -19.13 -5.38 -18.51
C ASP A 51 -18.92 -6.90 -18.64
N LYS A 52 -18.44 -7.36 -19.81
CA LYS A 52 -18.16 -8.79 -20.05
C LYS A 52 -16.96 -9.28 -19.24
N LEU A 53 -15.94 -8.46 -19.07
CA LEU A 53 -14.76 -8.78 -18.26
C LEU A 53 -15.18 -8.89 -16.78
N ILE A 54 -15.95 -7.92 -16.27
CA ILE A 54 -16.52 -7.96 -14.91
C ILE A 54 -17.40 -9.20 -14.72
N ALA A 55 -18.31 -9.49 -15.66
CA ALA A 55 -19.18 -10.66 -15.61
C ALA A 55 -18.41 -11.99 -15.68
N SER A 56 -17.19 -11.98 -16.23
CA SER A 56 -16.27 -13.12 -16.28
C SER A 56 -15.36 -13.21 -15.06
N GLY A 57 -15.56 -12.34 -14.06
CA GLY A 57 -14.77 -12.33 -12.81
C GLY A 57 -13.44 -11.60 -12.91
N ILE A 58 -13.19 -10.84 -13.98
CA ILE A 58 -12.00 -10.00 -14.12
C ILE A 58 -12.32 -8.65 -13.46
N GLN A 59 -11.64 -8.35 -12.34
CA GLN A 59 -11.58 -7.00 -11.80
C GLN A 59 -10.71 -6.15 -12.74
N LEU A 60 -11.32 -5.15 -13.37
CA LEU A 60 -10.58 -4.14 -14.11
C LEU A 60 -9.81 -3.26 -13.13
N LEU A 61 -8.62 -2.81 -13.54
CA LEU A 61 -7.78 -1.85 -12.81
C LEU A 61 -8.48 -0.49 -12.53
N SER A 62 -9.66 -0.30 -13.12
CA SER A 62 -10.54 0.84 -13.01
C SER A 62 -11.89 0.40 -12.43
N ASP A 63 -11.90 -0.32 -11.31
CA ASP A 63 -13.12 -0.49 -10.53
C ASP A 63 -13.53 0.90 -10.01
N PRO A 64 -14.63 1.51 -10.50
CA PRO A 64 -14.98 2.90 -10.20
C PRO A 64 -15.43 3.11 -8.75
N GLN A 65 -15.39 2.06 -7.91
CA GLN A 65 -15.89 2.12 -6.54
C GLN A 65 -15.15 3.16 -5.67
N PHE A 66 -13.88 3.42 -5.93
CA PHE A 66 -13.13 4.51 -5.28
C PHE A 66 -12.40 5.34 -6.33
N SER A 67 -12.88 6.58 -6.53
CA SER A 67 -12.23 7.56 -7.39
C SER A 67 -11.87 8.79 -6.56
N TYR A 68 -10.67 8.78 -5.97
CA TYR A 68 -10.15 9.94 -5.24
C TYR A 68 -9.46 10.92 -6.17
N SER A 69 -9.73 12.22 -5.97
CA SER A 69 -9.07 13.25 -6.75
C SER A 69 -7.55 13.21 -6.58
N ASP A 70 -6.83 13.75 -7.58
CA ASP A 70 -5.37 13.87 -7.50
C ASP A 70 -4.95 14.72 -6.28
N VAL A 71 -5.75 15.73 -5.90
CA VAL A 71 -5.48 16.57 -4.73
C VAL A 71 -5.76 15.87 -3.39
N ALA A 72 -6.60 14.83 -3.36
CA ALA A 72 -6.75 13.98 -2.18
C ALA A 72 -5.59 12.97 -2.06
N ARG A 73 -5.16 12.41 -3.20
CA ARG A 73 -3.99 11.51 -3.30
C ARG A 73 -2.66 12.23 -3.10
N ALA A 74 -2.53 13.48 -3.52
CA ALA A 74 -1.43 14.38 -3.22
C ALA A 74 -1.92 15.49 -2.29
N ASP A 75 -2.16 15.14 -1.02
CA ASP A 75 -2.87 15.99 -0.06
C ASP A 75 -2.12 17.28 0.33
N VAL A 76 -0.88 17.46 -0.12
CA VAL A 76 -0.16 18.73 -0.01
C VAL A 76 -0.95 19.89 -0.63
N ASP A 77 -1.70 19.63 -1.70
CA ASP A 77 -2.49 20.63 -2.43
C ASP A 77 -4.00 20.51 -2.15
N PHE A 78 -4.39 19.74 -1.12
CA PHE A 78 -5.80 19.56 -0.79
C PHE A 78 -6.46 20.93 -0.45
N PRO A 79 -7.59 21.29 -1.09
CA PRO A 79 -8.20 22.59 -0.88
C PRO A 79 -8.57 22.83 0.58
N ILE A 80 -8.13 23.97 1.12
CA ILE A 80 -8.51 24.43 2.45
C ILE A 80 -9.42 25.63 2.30
N GLN A 81 -10.63 25.52 2.85
CA GLN A 81 -11.63 26.59 2.88
C GLN A 81 -11.78 27.13 4.30
N THR A 82 -11.75 28.46 4.44
CA THR A 82 -11.95 29.12 5.74
C THR A 82 -13.39 28.92 6.21
N GLY A 83 -13.56 28.45 7.45
CA GLY A 83 -14.87 28.21 8.06
C GLY A 83 -15.49 26.86 7.70
N ASP A 84 -14.79 26.03 6.94
CA ASP A 84 -15.14 24.63 6.74
C ASP A 84 -14.53 23.75 7.86
N ASP A 85 -15.36 22.90 8.46
CA ASP A 85 -14.98 22.04 9.59
C ASP A 85 -13.84 21.08 9.25
N VAL A 86 -13.88 20.48 8.05
CA VAL A 86 -12.86 19.51 7.63
C VAL A 86 -11.52 20.20 7.41
N SER A 87 -11.54 21.35 6.74
CA SER A 87 -10.37 22.18 6.49
C SER A 87 -9.67 22.59 7.79
N GLU A 88 -10.42 23.01 8.81
CA GLU A 88 -9.88 23.31 10.13
C GLU A 88 -9.26 22.09 10.81
N ILE A 89 -9.94 20.95 10.76
CA ILE A 89 -9.46 19.69 11.35
C ILE A 89 -8.15 19.23 10.69
N ILE A 90 -8.08 19.28 9.34
CA ILE A 90 -6.86 18.93 8.59
C ILE A 90 -5.72 19.87 8.96
N GLN A 91 -5.95 21.19 8.96
CA GLN A 91 -4.92 22.16 9.34
C GLN A 91 -4.39 21.89 10.75
N ALA A 92 -5.28 21.65 11.71
CA ALA A 92 -4.91 21.36 13.09
C ALA A 92 -4.08 20.07 13.22
N MET A 93 -4.45 19.00 12.51
CA MET A 93 -3.68 17.75 12.48
C MET A 93 -2.26 17.92 11.89
N ARG A 94 -2.08 18.86 10.95
CA ARG A 94 -0.78 19.13 10.30
C ARG A 94 0.19 20.00 11.10
N THR A 95 -0.20 20.50 12.26
CA THR A 95 0.61 21.43 13.07
C THR A 95 1.81 20.80 13.77
N TYR A 96 1.83 19.46 13.92
CA TYR A 96 2.79 18.75 14.77
C TYR A 96 2.78 19.18 16.25
N SER A 97 1.70 19.84 16.69
CA SER A 97 1.46 20.21 18.08
C SER A 97 0.45 19.23 18.67
N TRP A 98 0.89 18.32 19.55
CA TRP A 98 -0.01 17.32 20.15
C TRP A 98 -1.25 17.93 20.82
N TYR A 99 -1.12 19.12 21.42
CA TYR A 99 -2.24 19.86 22.02
C TYR A 99 -3.28 20.33 21.00
N THR A 100 -2.84 20.61 19.78
CA THR A 100 -3.70 21.03 18.66
C THR A 100 -4.23 19.83 17.88
N GLN A 101 -3.40 18.79 17.71
CA GLN A 101 -3.74 17.58 16.97
C GLN A 101 -4.79 16.74 17.70
N ARG A 102 -4.62 16.51 19.02
CA ARG A 102 -5.56 15.69 19.80
C ARG A 102 -7.04 16.11 19.62
N PRO A 103 -7.44 17.37 19.86
CA PRO A 103 -8.84 17.75 19.68
C PRO A 103 -9.30 17.65 18.22
N ALA A 104 -8.41 17.85 17.24
CA ALA A 104 -8.74 17.67 15.83
C ALA A 104 -9.01 16.20 15.47
N VAL A 105 -8.16 15.29 15.96
CA VAL A 105 -8.34 13.84 15.82
C VAL A 105 -9.66 13.38 16.48
N GLU A 106 -9.99 13.90 17.66
CA GLU A 106 -11.27 13.61 18.33
C GLU A 106 -12.46 14.12 17.51
N ARG A 107 -12.38 15.34 16.94
CA ARG A 107 -13.44 15.95 16.12
C ARG A 107 -13.84 15.10 14.90
N VAL A 108 -12.91 14.36 14.29
CA VAL A 108 -13.21 13.49 13.13
C VAL A 108 -14.35 12.50 13.43
N PHE A 109 -14.35 11.92 14.64
CA PHE A 109 -15.34 10.91 15.02
C PHE A 109 -16.70 11.50 15.44
N SER A 110 -16.81 12.82 15.50
CA SER A 110 -18.05 13.55 15.78
C SER A 110 -18.54 14.39 14.60
N LEU A 111 -17.90 14.28 13.43
CA LEU A 111 -18.32 15.01 12.23
C LEU A 111 -19.73 14.64 11.79
N ASN A 112 -20.43 15.61 11.19
CA ASN A 112 -21.65 15.33 10.46
C ASN A 112 -21.32 14.71 9.10
N TRP A 113 -21.16 13.39 9.08
CA TRP A 113 -20.75 12.65 7.90
C TRP A 113 -21.70 12.76 6.69
N SER A 114 -22.98 13.11 6.89
CA SER A 114 -23.92 13.29 5.78
C SER A 114 -23.60 14.48 4.87
N GLU A 115 -22.73 15.38 5.31
CA GLU A 115 -22.31 16.58 4.58
C GLU A 115 -20.86 16.47 4.08
N ARG A 116 -20.25 15.28 4.17
CA ARG A 116 -18.85 15.07 3.81
C ARG A 116 -18.73 14.32 2.49
N THR A 117 -17.53 14.33 1.94
CA THR A 117 -17.17 13.70 0.67
C THR A 117 -16.15 12.58 0.87
N PRO A 118 -16.09 11.60 -0.05
CA PRO A 118 -15.08 10.55 -0.02
C PRO A 118 -13.64 11.07 0.04
N ASP A 119 -13.34 12.15 -0.69
CA ASP A 119 -12.02 12.80 -0.68
C ASP A 119 -11.66 13.37 0.70
N GLU A 120 -12.60 14.05 1.34
CA GLU A 120 -12.40 14.56 2.71
C GLU A 120 -12.16 13.41 3.69
N ALA A 121 -12.99 12.36 3.65
CA ALA A 121 -12.82 11.19 4.49
C ALA A 121 -11.46 10.50 4.28
N PHE A 122 -11.02 10.40 3.03
CA PHE A 122 -9.72 9.85 2.67
C PHE A 122 -8.57 10.69 3.24
N VAL A 123 -8.61 12.01 3.05
CA VAL A 123 -7.58 12.91 3.58
C VAL A 123 -7.57 12.91 5.11
N LEU A 124 -8.72 12.87 5.77
CA LEU A 124 -8.80 12.70 7.22
C LEU A 124 -8.12 11.40 7.68
N GLY A 125 -8.32 10.31 6.94
CA GLY A 125 -7.68 9.01 7.21
C GLY A 125 -6.16 9.10 7.16
N ARG A 126 -5.62 9.77 6.13
CA ARG A 126 -4.19 10.04 6.00
C ARG A 126 -3.64 10.82 7.19
N ASN A 127 -4.33 11.89 7.58
CA ASN A 127 -3.86 12.76 8.65
C ASN A 127 -3.97 12.10 10.04
N ILE A 128 -4.98 11.25 10.29
CA ILE A 128 -5.03 10.44 11.51
C ILE A 128 -3.80 9.53 11.60
N TYR A 129 -3.48 8.81 10.51
CA TYR A 129 -2.30 7.94 10.48
C TYR A 129 -1.01 8.74 10.68
N GLN A 130 -0.89 9.90 10.04
CA GLN A 130 0.24 10.81 10.24
C GLN A 130 0.40 11.27 11.69
N CYS A 131 -0.71 11.61 12.38
CA CYS A 131 -0.69 11.96 13.79
C CYS A 131 -0.23 10.78 14.66
N ALA A 132 -0.72 9.57 14.39
CA ALA A 132 -0.33 8.38 15.15
C ALA A 132 1.16 8.05 14.97
N ASP A 133 1.64 8.05 13.72
CA ASP A 133 3.06 7.85 13.37
C ASP A 133 3.96 8.96 13.95
N GLY A 134 3.43 10.19 14.05
CA GLY A 134 4.07 11.33 14.73
C GLY A 134 3.98 11.33 16.26
N GLY A 135 3.45 10.26 16.87
CA GLY A 135 3.42 10.08 18.33
C GLY A 135 2.27 10.79 19.05
N GLU A 136 1.24 11.28 18.35
CA GLU A 136 0.07 11.85 19.00
C GLU A 136 -0.75 10.73 19.67
N ARG A 137 -0.85 10.79 21.00
CA ARG A 137 -1.36 9.70 21.83
C ARG A 137 -2.78 9.27 21.47
N ARG A 138 -3.70 10.19 21.20
CA ARG A 138 -5.09 9.83 20.89
C ARG A 138 -5.20 9.12 19.55
N ALA A 139 -4.42 9.54 18.55
CA ALA A 139 -4.32 8.88 17.25
C ALA A 139 -3.71 7.48 17.39
N GLN A 140 -2.67 7.30 18.22
CA GLN A 140 -2.13 5.97 18.53
C GLN A 140 -3.18 5.07 19.22
N GLU A 141 -3.93 5.60 20.20
CA GLU A 141 -5.05 4.90 20.83
C GLU A 141 -6.15 4.52 19.82
N ILE A 142 -6.35 5.34 18.77
CA ILE A 142 -7.25 4.99 17.68
C ILE A 142 -6.70 3.82 16.87
N MET A 143 -5.44 3.86 16.46
CA MET A 143 -4.83 2.78 15.68
C MET A 143 -4.85 1.44 16.44
N ASN A 144 -4.52 1.46 17.72
CA ASN A 144 -4.48 0.26 18.57
C ASN A 144 -5.86 -0.39 18.80
N ASP A 145 -6.96 0.32 18.55
CA ASP A 145 -8.35 -0.16 18.69
C ASP A 145 -9.16 0.16 17.42
N LEU A 146 -8.50 0.14 16.26
CA LEU A 146 -8.97 0.72 15.00
C LEU A 146 -10.36 0.22 14.61
N ARG A 147 -10.58 -1.09 14.67
CA ARG A 147 -11.88 -1.70 14.35
C ARG A 147 -13.03 -1.12 15.17
N ARG A 148 -12.83 -0.93 16.48
CA ARG A 148 -13.86 -0.38 17.37
C ARG A 148 -14.08 1.10 17.09
N GLN A 149 -13.01 1.86 16.82
CA GLN A 149 -13.14 3.29 16.53
C GLN A 149 -13.88 3.52 15.21
N LEU A 150 -13.50 2.78 14.15
CA LEU A 150 -14.19 2.82 12.86
C LEU A 150 -15.66 2.41 12.96
N ALA A 151 -16.03 1.53 13.89
CA ALA A 151 -17.42 1.14 14.11
C ALA A 151 -18.32 2.26 14.68
N LYS A 152 -17.74 3.37 15.16
CA LYS A 152 -18.49 4.55 15.63
C LYS A 152 -18.98 5.45 14.50
N ILE A 153 -18.48 5.22 13.29
CA ILE A 153 -18.75 6.04 12.11
C ILE A 153 -19.79 5.31 11.23
N PRO A 154 -20.70 6.03 10.53
CA PRO A 154 -21.71 5.43 9.66
C PRO A 154 -21.12 4.56 8.55
N ASP A 155 -21.86 3.54 8.10
CA ASP A 155 -21.34 2.32 7.43
C ASP A 155 -20.57 2.46 6.10
N GLU A 156 -20.46 3.65 5.52
CA GLU A 156 -19.72 3.93 4.28
C GLU A 156 -18.36 4.63 4.49
N TRP A 157 -18.28 5.53 5.47
CA TRP A 157 -17.11 6.40 5.70
C TRP A 157 -15.86 5.70 6.25
N PRO A 158 -15.95 4.65 7.09
CA PRO A 158 -14.78 3.91 7.56
C PRO A 158 -13.89 3.39 6.45
N ILE A 159 -14.47 3.01 5.31
CA ILE A 159 -13.73 2.47 4.18
C ILE A 159 -12.87 3.56 3.55
N HIS A 160 -13.39 4.79 3.40
CA HIS A 160 -12.61 5.90 2.87
C HIS A 160 -11.51 6.35 3.83
N LEU A 161 -11.79 6.40 5.13
CA LEU A 161 -10.77 6.65 6.15
C LEU A 161 -9.66 5.60 6.09
N LEU A 162 -10.02 4.32 6.01
CA LEU A 162 -9.07 3.22 5.95
C LEU A 162 -8.21 3.26 4.68
N ASN A 163 -8.82 3.56 3.53
CA ASN A 163 -8.10 3.81 2.28
C ASN A 163 -7.07 4.93 2.43
N GLY A 164 -7.43 6.02 3.11
CA GLY A 164 -6.53 7.12 3.44
C GLY A 164 -5.39 6.71 4.36
N MET A 165 -5.66 5.94 5.41
CA MET A 165 -4.64 5.44 6.33
C MET A 165 -3.61 4.55 5.61
N PHE A 166 -4.08 3.60 4.79
CA PHE A 166 -3.19 2.81 3.94
C PHE A 166 -2.39 3.70 2.99
N TYR A 167 -3.02 4.70 2.36
CA TYR A 167 -2.32 5.58 1.44
C TYR A 167 -1.18 6.34 2.14
N GLU A 168 -1.37 6.79 3.38
CA GLU A 168 -0.33 7.48 4.14
C GLU A 168 0.88 6.59 4.46
N VAL A 169 0.66 5.28 4.67
CA VAL A 169 1.72 4.28 4.85
C VAL A 169 2.64 4.24 3.64
N TYR A 170 2.04 4.13 2.45
CA TYR A 170 2.75 3.78 1.22
C TYR A 170 3.15 4.97 0.37
N PHE A 171 2.43 6.08 0.47
CA PHE A 171 2.62 7.27 -0.36
C PHE A 171 2.88 8.49 0.51
N ASN A 172 3.68 9.42 -0.01
CA ASN A 172 3.95 10.68 0.64
C ASN A 172 2.87 11.74 0.31
N ARG A 173 3.03 12.95 0.88
CA ARG A 173 2.09 14.06 0.67
C ARG A 173 1.99 14.53 -0.78
N GLU A 174 3.03 14.27 -1.58
CA GLU A 174 3.03 14.51 -3.04
C GLU A 174 2.41 13.34 -3.84
N GLY A 175 1.84 12.33 -3.18
CA GLY A 175 1.23 11.16 -3.81
C GLY A 175 2.23 10.17 -4.39
N LYS A 176 3.52 10.25 -4.03
CA LYS A 176 4.58 9.37 -4.54
C LYS A 176 4.84 8.19 -3.60
N PHE A 177 5.04 7.01 -4.17
CA PHE A 177 5.39 5.80 -3.42
C PHE A 177 6.69 5.99 -2.63
N ARG A 178 6.70 5.56 -1.37
CA ARG A 178 7.80 5.78 -0.40
C ARG A 178 8.96 4.77 -0.53
N GLY A 179 8.78 3.66 -1.26
CA GLY A 179 9.80 2.63 -1.38
C GLY A 179 10.09 1.96 -0.03
N SER A 180 11.36 1.94 0.38
CA SER A 180 11.78 1.36 1.67
C SER A 180 11.38 2.18 2.90
N LYS A 181 10.98 3.45 2.73
CA LYS A 181 10.68 4.41 3.81
C LYS A 181 9.19 4.46 4.15
N LEU A 182 8.53 3.30 4.21
CA LEU A 182 7.12 3.21 4.58
C LEU A 182 6.90 3.70 6.01
N LYS A 183 5.73 4.29 6.29
CA LYS A 183 5.33 4.58 7.68
C LYS A 183 4.74 3.33 8.30
N ASN A 184 5.58 2.42 8.77
CA ASN A 184 5.16 1.07 9.18
C ASN A 184 4.74 0.96 10.66
N SER A 185 4.75 2.05 11.42
CA SER A 185 4.53 2.05 12.88
C SER A 185 3.21 1.40 13.31
N PHE A 186 2.16 1.50 12.50
CA PHE A 186 0.83 0.91 12.74
C PHE A 186 0.36 0.02 11.59
N LEU A 187 1.30 -0.58 10.86
CA LEU A 187 0.97 -1.39 9.69
C LEU A 187 0.26 -2.70 10.09
N ALA A 188 0.64 -3.29 11.23
CA ALA A 188 0.01 -4.50 11.74
C ALA A 188 -1.48 -4.29 12.06
N GLU A 189 -1.84 -3.13 12.61
CA GLU A 189 -3.21 -2.75 12.94
C GLU A 189 -4.08 -2.59 11.70
N LEU A 190 -3.50 -2.10 10.59
CA LEU A 190 -4.19 -2.04 9.30
C LEU A 190 -4.39 -3.44 8.70
N PHE A 191 -3.36 -4.29 8.71
CA PHE A 191 -3.47 -5.66 8.21
C PHE A 191 -4.37 -6.55 9.06
N ALA A 192 -4.51 -6.28 10.35
CA ALA A 192 -5.49 -6.97 11.20
C ALA A 192 -6.94 -6.84 10.71
N LEU A 193 -7.23 -5.86 9.85
CA LEU A 193 -8.54 -5.67 9.21
C LEU A 193 -8.73 -6.45 7.91
N GLU A 194 -7.69 -7.07 7.35
CA GLU A 194 -7.74 -7.64 6.00
C GLU A 194 -8.71 -8.81 5.83
N SER A 195 -8.91 -9.58 6.91
CA SER A 195 -9.84 -10.71 6.96
C SER A 195 -11.26 -10.31 7.37
N VAL A 196 -11.49 -9.03 7.70
CA VAL A 196 -12.79 -8.55 8.15
C VAL A 196 -13.62 -8.14 6.93
N SER A 197 -14.69 -8.89 6.66
CA SER A 197 -15.55 -8.71 5.47
C SER A 197 -16.06 -7.28 5.25
N ARG A 198 -16.33 -6.53 6.33
CA ARG A 198 -16.74 -5.12 6.26
C ARG A 198 -15.73 -4.24 5.51
N TYR A 199 -14.45 -4.59 5.53
CA TYR A 199 -13.37 -3.79 4.93
C TYR A 199 -12.83 -4.39 3.63
N GLU A 200 -13.44 -5.46 3.10
CA GLU A 200 -12.99 -6.15 1.88
C GLU A 200 -12.79 -5.19 0.68
N LEU A 201 -13.68 -4.19 0.53
CA LEU A 201 -13.56 -3.18 -0.53
C LEU A 201 -12.32 -2.30 -0.37
N SER A 202 -11.97 -1.91 0.86
CA SER A 202 -10.76 -1.14 1.15
C SER A 202 -9.50 -1.95 0.84
N ILE A 203 -9.50 -3.22 1.23
CA ILE A 203 -8.39 -4.16 1.02
C ILE A 203 -8.16 -4.42 -0.46
N ASN A 204 -9.24 -4.64 -1.23
CA ASN A 204 -9.14 -4.80 -2.68
C ASN A 204 -8.62 -3.52 -3.35
N TYR A 205 -9.13 -2.35 -2.94
CA TYR A 205 -8.67 -1.06 -3.45
C TYR A 205 -7.17 -0.85 -3.22
N ILE A 206 -6.70 -0.95 -1.97
CA ILE A 206 -5.28 -0.69 -1.70
C ILE A 206 -4.39 -1.71 -2.38
N ARG A 207 -4.82 -2.98 -2.47
CA ARG A 207 -4.07 -4.00 -3.22
C ARG A 207 -3.88 -3.60 -4.68
N GLN A 208 -4.92 -3.12 -5.35
CA GLN A 208 -4.84 -2.66 -6.74
C GLN A 208 -3.91 -1.43 -6.87
N VAL A 209 -4.01 -0.47 -5.95
CA VAL A 209 -3.13 0.72 -5.92
C VAL A 209 -1.66 0.33 -5.73
N LEU A 210 -1.38 -0.72 -4.98
CA LEU A 210 -0.02 -1.17 -4.67
C LEU A 210 0.56 -2.17 -5.68
N ASP A 211 -0.27 -2.77 -6.53
CA ASP A 211 0.15 -3.79 -7.51
C ASP A 211 1.32 -3.33 -8.41
N PRO A 212 1.35 -2.07 -8.93
CA PRO A 212 2.49 -1.57 -9.69
C PRO A 212 3.82 -1.56 -8.92
N PHE A 213 3.78 -1.62 -7.59
CA PHE A 213 4.95 -1.60 -6.70
C PHE A 213 5.28 -2.98 -6.11
N ARG A 214 4.64 -4.06 -6.60
CA ARG A 214 4.79 -5.41 -6.05
C ARG A 214 6.23 -5.88 -5.90
N GLY A 215 7.12 -5.53 -6.84
CA GLY A 215 8.54 -5.89 -6.78
C GLY A 215 9.31 -5.32 -5.58
N SER A 216 8.75 -4.31 -4.91
CA SER A 216 9.32 -3.65 -3.72
C SER A 216 8.58 -4.01 -2.41
N LEU A 217 7.55 -4.85 -2.46
CA LEU A 217 6.67 -5.16 -1.33
C LEU A 217 6.63 -6.68 -1.09
N GLY A 218 6.93 -7.11 0.14
CA GLY A 218 6.92 -8.54 0.49
C GLY A 218 5.54 -9.15 0.43
N VAL A 219 4.55 -8.41 0.94
CA VAL A 219 3.15 -8.82 0.99
C VAL A 219 2.26 -7.65 0.61
N LEU A 220 1.10 -7.95 0.04
CA LEU A 220 0.03 -7.00 -0.14
C LEU A 220 -1.17 -7.38 0.74
N PRO A 221 -1.94 -6.41 1.27
CA PRO A 221 -3.18 -6.70 1.97
C PRO A 221 -4.09 -7.58 1.12
N SER A 222 -4.71 -8.58 1.74
CA SER A 222 -5.68 -9.43 1.03
C SER A 222 -6.58 -10.19 1.99
N LYS A 223 -7.77 -10.57 1.50
CA LYS A 223 -8.74 -11.36 2.28
C LYS A 223 -8.15 -12.67 2.83
N ILE A 224 -7.26 -13.29 2.06
CA ILE A 224 -6.48 -14.45 2.49
C ILE A 224 -5.05 -13.95 2.69
N PRO A 225 -4.62 -13.71 3.94
CA PRO A 225 -3.33 -13.10 4.24
C PRO A 225 -2.18 -13.72 3.45
N GLU A 226 -1.38 -12.88 2.82
CA GLU A 226 -0.18 -13.32 2.12
C GLU A 226 0.95 -13.56 3.12
N VAL A 227 1.73 -14.62 2.91
CA VAL A 227 2.88 -14.90 3.78
C VAL A 227 4.15 -14.90 2.93
N LEU A 228 5.09 -14.01 3.27
CA LEU A 228 6.42 -14.00 2.69
C LEU A 228 7.24 -15.13 3.31
N ARG A 229 7.67 -16.07 2.48
CA ARG A 229 8.54 -17.18 2.88
C ARG A 229 10.00 -16.83 2.65
N VAL A 230 10.78 -16.87 3.72
CA VAL A 230 12.22 -16.58 3.72
C VAL A 230 12.98 -17.85 4.05
N LYS A 231 13.87 -18.28 3.17
CA LYS A 231 14.77 -19.41 3.44
C LYS A 231 16.09 -18.88 3.95
N VAL A 232 16.50 -19.34 5.13
CA VAL A 232 17.77 -18.96 5.75
C VAL A 232 18.69 -20.16 5.82
N LYS A 233 19.84 -20.06 5.13
CA LYS A 233 20.90 -21.07 5.23
C LYS A 233 21.90 -20.66 6.29
N LEU A 234 22.26 -21.62 7.12
CA LEU A 234 23.17 -21.44 8.24
C LEU A 234 24.41 -22.31 8.06
N GLU A 235 25.57 -21.76 8.38
CA GLU A 235 26.82 -22.48 8.54
C GLU A 235 27.01 -22.88 10.00
N THR A 236 27.57 -24.08 10.21
CA THR A 236 27.87 -24.65 11.52
C THR A 236 29.12 -24.03 12.13
N THR A 237 29.06 -22.73 12.43
CA THR A 237 30.04 -22.00 13.24
C THR A 237 29.50 -21.80 14.66
N ASP A 238 30.35 -21.37 15.59
CA ASP A 238 29.93 -20.96 16.94
C ASP A 238 30.21 -19.46 17.15
N PRO A 239 29.18 -18.58 17.16
CA PRO A 239 27.77 -18.87 16.90
C PRO A 239 27.45 -19.20 15.42
N PRO A 240 26.30 -19.82 15.10
CA PRO A 240 25.89 -20.09 13.71
C PRO A 240 25.85 -18.83 12.85
N THR A 241 26.38 -18.96 11.63
CA THR A 241 26.49 -17.85 10.67
C THR A 241 25.44 -18.00 9.58
N ILE A 242 24.66 -16.95 9.33
CA ILE A 242 23.77 -16.83 8.19
C ILE A 242 24.62 -16.59 6.95
N SER A 243 24.60 -17.56 6.03
CA SER A 243 25.36 -17.52 4.77
C SER A 243 24.51 -17.15 3.56
N SER A 244 23.18 -17.29 3.64
CA SER A 244 22.25 -16.94 2.58
C SER A 244 20.86 -16.67 3.13
N ILE A 245 20.20 -15.65 2.58
CA ILE A 245 18.79 -15.32 2.83
C ILE A 245 18.09 -15.26 1.48
N GLU A 246 17.19 -16.19 1.20
CA GLU A 246 16.54 -16.31 -0.10
C GLU A 246 15.04 -16.04 0.02
N VAL A 247 14.54 -15.14 -0.84
CA VAL A 247 13.12 -14.84 -1.02
C VAL A 247 12.79 -15.02 -2.49
N SER A 248 11.80 -15.86 -2.82
CA SER A 248 11.39 -16.12 -4.20
C SER A 248 12.55 -16.48 -5.15
N GLY A 249 13.58 -17.18 -4.66
CA GLY A 249 14.77 -17.54 -5.43
C GLY A 249 15.84 -16.44 -5.55
N LYS A 250 15.62 -15.26 -4.97
CA LYS A 250 16.54 -14.12 -4.97
C LYS A 250 17.29 -14.01 -3.65
N GLU A 251 18.61 -13.88 -3.74
CA GLU A 251 19.47 -13.61 -2.59
C GLU A 251 19.26 -12.18 -2.07
N GLN A 252 19.11 -12.06 -0.75
CA GLN A 252 18.86 -10.80 -0.05
C GLN A 252 20.10 -10.30 0.69
N LEU A 253 21.12 -11.14 0.90
CA LEU A 253 22.39 -10.68 1.43
C LEU A 253 23.15 -9.86 0.38
N ILE A 254 23.67 -8.71 0.80
CA ILE A 254 24.51 -7.83 0.00
C ILE A 254 25.93 -7.80 0.57
N GLU A 255 26.90 -7.50 -0.28
CA GLU A 255 28.24 -7.13 0.17
C GLU A 255 28.24 -5.67 0.58
N VAL A 256 28.87 -5.38 1.71
CA VAL A 256 29.00 -4.02 2.22
C VAL A 256 30.49 -3.74 2.44
N SER A 257 30.99 -2.71 1.77
CA SER A 257 32.34 -2.19 1.98
C SER A 257 32.37 -1.28 3.22
N GLU A 258 33.54 -1.09 3.83
CA GLU A 258 33.67 -0.28 5.06
C GLU A 258 33.28 1.20 4.87
N ASP A 259 33.26 1.68 3.62
CA ASP A 259 32.98 3.07 3.26
C ASP A 259 31.53 3.32 2.79
N GLU A 260 30.70 2.29 2.68
CA GLU A 260 29.32 2.38 2.20
C GLU A 260 28.28 2.43 3.34
N GLU A 261 27.17 3.16 3.10
CA GLU A 261 26.05 3.18 4.04
C GLU A 261 25.38 1.79 4.07
N ASP A 262 25.52 1.08 5.18
CA ASP A 262 24.93 -0.24 5.37
C ASP A 262 23.42 -0.11 5.68
N PRO A 263 22.53 -0.45 4.73
CA PRO A 263 21.09 -0.31 4.96
C PRO A 263 20.60 -1.32 6.02
N GLY A 264 21.29 -2.45 6.19
CA GLY A 264 20.99 -3.51 7.14
C GLY A 264 21.93 -3.52 8.35
N TRP A 265 22.57 -2.40 8.68
CA TRP A 265 23.62 -2.30 9.72
C TRP A 265 23.24 -2.96 11.06
N ARG A 266 21.96 -2.95 11.40
CA ARG A 266 21.42 -3.58 12.62
C ARG A 266 21.68 -5.09 12.67
N PHE A 267 21.72 -5.75 11.52
CA PHE A 267 22.00 -7.18 11.38
C PHE A 267 23.49 -7.51 11.36
N ALA A 268 24.33 -6.59 10.89
CA ALA A 268 25.78 -6.81 10.74
C ALA A 268 26.57 -6.56 12.04
N PHE A 269 26.18 -5.54 12.83
CA PHE A 269 27.02 -5.06 13.93
C PHE A 269 26.92 -5.88 15.22
N ARG A 270 25.81 -6.61 15.42
CA ARG A 270 25.59 -7.43 16.62
C ARG A 270 25.02 -8.77 16.20
N GLY A 271 25.47 -9.84 16.85
CA GLY A 271 24.74 -11.10 16.71
C GLY A 271 23.34 -10.96 17.30
N ILE A 272 22.34 -11.45 16.57
CA ILE A 272 20.92 -11.34 16.89
C ILE A 272 20.44 -12.68 17.45
N MET A 273 19.59 -12.67 18.47
CA MET A 273 19.01 -13.92 18.98
C MET A 273 18.02 -14.48 17.96
N LEU A 274 17.99 -15.80 17.79
CA LEU A 274 17.10 -16.47 16.82
C LEU A 274 15.64 -16.05 17.00
N GLN A 275 15.16 -15.93 18.24
CA GLN A 275 13.82 -15.45 18.56
C GLN A 275 13.52 -14.00 18.13
N ASP A 276 14.53 -13.13 18.10
CA ASP A 276 14.37 -11.70 17.78
C ASP A 276 14.53 -11.44 16.27
N TYR A 277 15.20 -12.35 15.57
CA TYR A 277 15.54 -12.21 14.16
C TYR A 277 14.32 -12.00 13.23
N PRO A 278 13.20 -12.75 13.38
CA PRO A 278 11.99 -12.49 12.61
C PRO A 278 11.46 -11.07 12.79
N ASN A 279 11.42 -10.58 14.03
CA ASN A 279 10.91 -9.24 14.33
C ASN A 279 11.77 -8.14 13.72
N GLU A 280 13.09 -8.30 13.73
CA GLU A 280 13.99 -7.32 13.10
C GLU A 280 13.85 -7.35 11.56
N LEU A 281 13.70 -8.53 10.94
CA LEU A 281 13.43 -8.63 9.51
C LEU A 281 12.07 -8.02 9.13
N MET A 282 11.02 -8.26 9.90
CA MET A 282 9.69 -7.68 9.67
C MET A 282 9.74 -6.16 9.67
N LYS A 283 10.38 -5.56 10.68
CA LYS A 283 10.57 -4.10 10.74
C LYS A 283 11.38 -3.57 9.56
N TYR A 284 12.46 -4.26 9.20
CA TYR A 284 13.36 -3.81 8.14
C TYR A 284 12.72 -3.88 6.74
N TRP A 285 11.96 -4.93 6.46
CA TRP A 285 11.29 -5.13 5.18
C TRP A 285 9.84 -4.64 5.15
N ASN A 286 9.37 -3.97 6.19
CA ASN A 286 8.00 -3.46 6.33
C ASN A 286 6.94 -4.56 6.18
N ILE A 287 7.18 -5.71 6.81
CA ILE A 287 6.26 -6.87 6.78
C ILE A 287 5.42 -6.84 8.06
N PRO A 288 4.08 -6.86 7.96
CA PRO A 288 3.19 -6.92 9.12
C PRO A 288 3.32 -8.24 9.88
N ASP A 289 2.89 -8.23 11.14
CA ASP A 289 2.84 -9.45 11.96
C ASP A 289 1.98 -10.54 11.29
N GLY A 290 2.42 -11.79 11.42
CA GLY A 290 1.74 -12.95 10.79
C GLY A 290 1.98 -13.10 9.28
N HIS A 291 2.72 -12.19 8.65
CA HIS A 291 2.99 -12.20 7.21
C HIS A 291 4.41 -12.64 6.84
N LEU A 292 5.19 -13.11 7.82
CA LEU A 292 6.55 -13.61 7.63
C LEU A 292 6.66 -15.05 8.13
N GLU A 293 7.15 -15.94 7.27
CA GLU A 293 7.52 -17.31 7.63
C GLU A 293 9.00 -17.50 7.32
N ILE A 294 9.81 -17.76 8.36
CA ILE A 294 11.24 -18.06 8.21
C ILE A 294 11.46 -19.56 8.29
N ILE A 295 12.10 -20.10 7.26
CA ILE A 295 12.46 -21.50 7.13
C ILE A 295 13.97 -21.62 7.32
N TYR A 296 14.39 -22.15 8.46
CA TYR A 296 15.80 -22.45 8.74
C TYR A 296 16.16 -23.84 8.24
N GLY A 297 17.39 -24.00 7.75
CA GLY A 297 17.91 -25.33 7.35
C GLY A 297 17.93 -26.32 8.53
N PRO A 298 18.64 -26.01 9.64
CA PRO A 298 18.64 -26.83 10.86
C PRO A 298 17.65 -26.31 11.91
N THR A 299 17.15 -27.22 12.76
CA THR A 299 16.44 -26.85 13.99
C THR A 299 17.43 -26.34 15.04
N LEU A 300 17.20 -25.13 15.56
CA LEU A 300 18.06 -24.48 16.56
C LEU A 300 17.22 -24.04 17.77
N SER A 301 17.87 -23.86 18.92
CA SER A 301 17.25 -23.27 20.12
C SER A 301 16.92 -21.80 19.88
N GLU A 302 15.79 -21.31 20.40
CA GLU A 302 15.35 -19.91 20.31
C GLU A 302 16.37 -18.92 20.92
N GLU A 303 17.14 -19.38 21.91
CA GLU A 303 18.21 -18.61 22.55
C GLU A 303 19.53 -18.59 21.75
N THR A 304 19.57 -19.25 20.59
CA THR A 304 20.77 -19.30 19.75
C THR A 304 21.06 -17.92 19.18
N LYS A 305 22.27 -17.41 19.43
CA LYS A 305 22.75 -16.20 18.77
C LYS A 305 23.14 -16.51 17.33
N LEU A 306 22.66 -15.74 16.38
CA LEU A 306 23.03 -15.77 14.96
C LEU A 306 24.00 -14.64 14.64
N ARG A 307 24.83 -14.81 13.61
CA ARG A 307 25.64 -13.74 13.02
C ARG A 307 25.52 -13.75 11.50
N LEU A 308 25.70 -12.61 10.85
CA LEU A 308 25.93 -12.56 9.42
C LEU A 308 27.39 -12.92 9.10
N ALA A 309 27.62 -13.45 7.90
CA ALA A 309 28.97 -13.62 7.38
C ALA A 309 29.71 -12.27 7.30
N LYS A 310 31.03 -12.28 7.49
CA LYS A 310 31.84 -11.06 7.51
C LYS A 310 31.73 -10.31 6.17
N GLY A 311 31.48 -9.00 6.23
CA GLY A 311 31.31 -8.15 5.04
C GLY A 311 29.96 -8.32 4.32
N LYS A 312 29.01 -9.04 4.93
CA LYS A 312 27.65 -9.19 4.43
C LYS A 312 26.66 -8.44 5.30
N SER A 313 25.63 -7.91 4.67
CA SER A 313 24.47 -7.30 5.34
C SER A 313 23.17 -7.75 4.68
N VAL A 314 22.03 -7.48 5.33
CA VAL A 314 20.71 -7.68 4.73
C VAL A 314 20.38 -6.48 3.86
N GLY A 315 20.13 -6.71 2.57
CA GLY A 315 19.74 -5.67 1.64
C GLY A 315 18.25 -5.36 1.65
N PRO A 316 17.83 -4.29 0.95
CA PRO A 316 16.42 -4.02 0.69
C PRO A 316 15.76 -5.23 0.02
N LEU A 317 14.51 -5.49 0.39
CA LEU A 317 13.76 -6.64 -0.11
C LEU A 317 13.66 -6.60 -1.65
N LYS A 318 13.96 -7.75 -2.27
CA LYS A 318 13.80 -8.00 -3.70
C LYS A 318 12.89 -9.21 -3.89
N VAL A 319 11.69 -8.99 -4.42
CA VAL A 319 10.70 -10.03 -4.72
C VAL A 319 10.66 -10.31 -6.21
#